data_AF-A0A3B8LYD8-F1
#
_entry.id   AF-A0A3B8LYD8-F1
#
_cell.length_a   1.000
_cell.length_b   1.000
_cell.length_c   1.000
_cell.angle_alpha   90.00
_cell.angle_beta   90.00
_cell.angle_gamma   90.00
#
_symmetry.space_group_name_H-M   'P 1'
#
loop_
_entity.id
_entity.type
_entity.pdbx_description
1 polymer ?
#
loop_
_entity_poly.entity_id
_entity_poly.type
_entity_poly.pdbx_seq_one_letter_code
_entity_poly.pdbx_strand_id
1 'polypeptide(L)'
;RETVVSLLNDWVEMGGESFEVVEPVDAEYTNRLDKDRVERIKSPRFAIRDVTHIRDSQWYAKIGKAIVAGSKSDRERVGRLFYYVTRNIVLRTDDETKLPLAPFGIAMLGEGNARDRAWLFVNLLRQLRIDAVVLQVDEPSSGLLVGVLLDGGICLYDPALGLPIFAEKAEATSGVTGRAATWAEVTRNPKLFAVLATAKDS
;
A
#
# COMPACT_ATOMS: atom_id res chain seq x y z
N ARG A 1 -21.94 18.24 -19.18
CA ARG A 1 -22.06 17.60 -17.84
C ARG A 1 -20.81 18.00 -17.10
N GLU A 2 -20.93 18.78 -16.04
CA GLU A 2 -19.79 19.23 -15.25
C GLU A 2 -19.05 18.01 -14.68
N THR A 3 -17.72 18.02 -14.76
CA THR A 3 -16.87 16.93 -14.27
C THR A 3 -16.01 17.45 -13.12
N VAL A 4 -15.55 16.56 -12.24
CA VAL A 4 -14.63 16.97 -11.16
C VAL A 4 -13.36 17.62 -11.72
N VAL A 5 -12.91 17.18 -12.90
CA VAL A 5 -11.77 17.78 -13.62
C VAL A 5 -12.05 19.21 -14.06
N SER A 6 -13.25 19.48 -14.60
CA SER A 6 -13.60 20.86 -14.99
C SER A 6 -13.69 21.76 -13.77
N LEU A 7 -14.37 21.32 -12.70
CA LEU A 7 -14.48 22.07 -11.44
C LEU A 7 -13.13 22.46 -10.83
N LEU A 8 -12.17 21.53 -10.79
CA LEU A 8 -10.84 21.82 -10.25
C LEU A 8 -10.06 22.82 -11.10
N ASN A 9 -10.17 22.71 -12.43
CA ASN A 9 -9.52 23.66 -13.33
C ASN A 9 -10.20 25.04 -13.30
N ASP A 10 -11.52 25.09 -13.19
CA ASP A 10 -12.28 26.33 -13.04
C ASP A 10 -11.93 27.04 -11.72
N TRP A 11 -11.76 26.28 -10.64
CA TRP A 11 -11.28 26.82 -9.35
C TRP A 11 -9.88 27.44 -9.45
N VAL A 12 -8.96 26.82 -10.19
CA VAL A 12 -7.63 27.40 -10.46
C VAL A 12 -7.75 28.70 -11.24
N GLU A 13 -8.59 28.73 -12.28
CA GLU A 13 -8.81 29.92 -13.11
C GLU A 13 -9.46 31.09 -12.34
N MET A 14 -10.31 30.79 -11.34
CA MET A 14 -10.96 31.80 -10.50
C MET A 14 -10.07 32.39 -9.40
N GLY A 15 -8.76 32.07 -9.39
CA GLY A 15 -7.82 32.61 -8.41
C GLY A 15 -7.68 31.78 -7.14
N GLY A 16 -7.78 30.45 -7.26
CA GLY A 16 -7.18 29.54 -6.27
C GLY A 16 -5.70 29.89 -6.04
N GLU A 17 -5.16 29.56 -4.85
CA GLU A 17 -3.81 29.97 -4.41
C GLU A 17 -2.77 29.95 -5.54
N SER A 18 -1.98 31.02 -5.66
CA SER A 18 -0.94 31.13 -6.68
C SER A 18 0.02 29.95 -6.61
N PHE A 19 0.07 29.14 -7.67
CA PHE A 19 1.00 28.03 -7.76
C PHE A 19 2.41 28.55 -8.03
N GLU A 20 3.36 28.16 -7.18
CA GLU A 20 4.75 28.22 -7.56
C GLU A 20 4.99 27.08 -8.55
N VAL A 21 5.29 27.42 -9.81
CA VAL A 21 5.69 26.43 -10.81
C VAL A 21 7.10 25.97 -10.45
N VAL A 22 7.18 24.93 -9.63
CA VAL A 22 8.42 24.21 -9.38
C VAL A 22 8.76 23.44 -10.65
N GLU A 23 10.02 23.45 -11.08
CA GLU A 23 10.55 22.56 -12.14
C GLU A 23 10.15 21.11 -11.80
N PRO A 24 9.10 20.57 -12.45
CA PRO A 24 8.39 19.42 -11.89
C PRO A 24 9.03 18.08 -12.28
N VAL A 25 10.11 18.13 -13.05
CA VAL A 25 10.75 16.97 -13.65
C VAL A 25 12.26 17.10 -13.45
N ASP A 26 12.84 16.20 -12.66
CA ASP A 26 14.29 16.05 -12.60
C ASP A 26 14.84 15.84 -14.02
N ALA A 27 15.99 16.43 -14.34
CA ALA A 27 16.65 16.26 -15.63
C ALA A 27 16.85 14.77 -15.97
N GLU A 28 17.01 13.91 -14.95
CA GLU A 28 17.09 12.46 -15.13
C GLU A 28 15.83 11.87 -15.79
N TYR A 29 14.64 12.34 -15.44
CA TYR A 29 13.38 11.80 -15.96
C TYR A 29 12.98 12.40 -17.31
N THR A 30 13.41 13.62 -17.62
CA THR A 30 13.02 14.31 -18.86
C THR A 30 13.52 13.57 -20.10
N ASN A 31 14.70 12.95 -20.01
CA ASN A 31 15.28 12.16 -21.10
C ASN A 31 14.67 10.76 -21.24
N ARG A 32 13.88 10.31 -20.25
CA ARG A 32 13.28 8.96 -20.20
C ARG A 32 11.80 8.95 -20.56
N LEU A 33 11.19 10.12 -20.72
CA LEU A 33 9.77 10.30 -21.03
C LEU A 33 9.61 10.89 -22.42
N ASP A 34 8.52 10.56 -23.09
CA ASP A 34 8.16 11.21 -24.35
C ASP A 34 7.77 12.69 -24.12
N LYS A 35 7.92 13.51 -25.16
CA LYS A 35 7.67 14.96 -25.10
C LYS A 35 6.26 15.28 -24.61
N ASP A 36 5.26 14.53 -25.08
CA ASP A 36 3.86 14.77 -24.72
C ASP A 36 3.59 14.52 -23.23
N ARG A 37 4.25 13.52 -22.63
CA ARG A 37 4.22 13.29 -21.18
C ARG A 37 4.90 14.40 -20.40
N VAL A 38 6.06 14.87 -20.86
CA VAL A 38 6.77 15.97 -20.19
C VAL A 38 5.92 17.24 -20.20
N GLU A 39 5.34 17.60 -21.34
CA GLU A 39 4.43 18.75 -21.43
C GLU A 39 3.19 18.58 -20.55
N ARG A 40 2.66 17.36 -20.45
CA ARG A 40 1.53 17.08 -19.56
C ARG A 40 1.88 17.22 -18.08
N ILE A 41 3.09 16.84 -17.66
CA ILE A 41 3.54 17.00 -16.27
C ILE A 41 3.76 18.48 -15.93
N LYS A 42 4.25 19.27 -16.89
CA LYS A 42 4.44 20.71 -16.75
C LYS A 42 3.14 21.51 -16.79
N SER A 43 2.07 20.92 -17.30
CA SER A 43 0.76 21.57 -17.39
C SER A 43 0.26 21.97 -15.99
N PRO A 44 -0.13 23.23 -15.78
CA PRO A 44 -0.75 23.67 -14.52
C PRO A 44 -2.22 23.21 -14.38
N ARG A 45 -2.75 22.50 -15.39
CA ARG A 45 -4.11 21.96 -15.38
C ARG A 45 -4.15 20.54 -14.84
N PHE A 46 -5.18 20.25 -14.05
CA PHE A 46 -5.48 18.90 -13.60
C PHE A 46 -5.99 18.02 -14.74
N ALA A 47 -5.41 16.84 -14.87
CA ALA A 47 -5.91 15.73 -15.67
C ALA A 47 -6.73 14.75 -14.80
N ILE A 48 -7.46 13.84 -15.45
CA ILE A 48 -8.25 12.80 -14.75
C ILE A 48 -7.40 11.94 -13.80
N ARG A 49 -6.12 11.72 -14.14
CA ARG A 49 -5.18 10.97 -13.32
C ARG A 49 -4.87 11.71 -12.02
N ASP A 50 -4.75 13.03 -12.05
CA ASP A 50 -4.46 13.85 -10.87
C ASP A 50 -5.66 13.84 -9.92
N VAL A 51 -6.87 13.94 -10.47
CA VAL A 51 -8.11 13.82 -9.68
C VAL A 51 -8.21 12.45 -9.01
N THR A 52 -7.89 11.38 -9.74
CA THR A 52 -7.86 10.02 -9.20
C THR A 52 -6.83 9.90 -8.08
N HIS A 53 -5.63 10.46 -8.29
CA HIS A 53 -4.56 10.46 -7.31
C HIS A 53 -4.93 11.25 -6.04
N ILE A 54 -5.49 12.45 -6.17
CA ILE A 54 -5.94 13.29 -5.06
C ILE A 54 -7.01 12.56 -4.25
N ARG A 55 -8.02 11.99 -4.93
CA ARG A 55 -9.07 11.21 -4.29
C ARG A 55 -8.47 10.06 -3.47
N ASP A 56 -7.62 9.26 -4.09
CA ASP A 56 -7.03 8.08 -3.45
C ASP A 56 -6.15 8.50 -2.27
N SER A 57 -5.33 9.54 -2.41
CA SER A 57 -4.50 10.08 -1.32
C SER A 57 -5.34 10.59 -0.14
N GLN A 58 -6.42 11.35 -0.40
CA GLN A 58 -7.34 11.81 0.65
C GLN A 58 -8.03 10.64 1.36
N TRP A 59 -8.43 9.63 0.59
CA TRP A 59 -9.07 8.43 1.11
C TRP A 59 -8.12 7.62 2.00
N TYR A 60 -6.90 7.34 1.52
CA TYR A 60 -5.86 6.68 2.31
C TYR A 60 -5.51 7.44 3.57
N ALA A 61 -5.36 8.77 3.50
CA ALA A 61 -5.01 9.60 4.66
C ALA A 61 -6.09 9.52 5.75
N LYS A 62 -7.37 9.57 5.36
CA LYS A 62 -8.50 9.47 6.29
C LYS A 62 -8.56 8.09 6.97
N ILE A 63 -8.47 7.01 6.17
CA ILE A 63 -8.48 5.64 6.71
C ILE A 63 -7.26 5.43 7.59
N GLY A 64 -6.07 5.76 7.08
CA GLY A 64 -4.81 5.63 7.79
C GLY A 64 -4.89 6.26 9.18
N LYS A 65 -5.30 7.54 9.24
CA LYS A 65 -5.48 8.27 10.50
C LYS A 65 -6.50 7.62 11.44
N ALA A 66 -7.63 7.16 10.92
CA ALA A 66 -8.69 6.56 11.73
C ALA A 66 -8.26 5.21 12.33
N ILE A 67 -7.65 4.33 11.54
CA ILE A 67 -7.29 2.98 11.97
C ILE A 67 -6.14 2.99 12.99
N VAL A 68 -5.19 3.89 12.83
CA VAL A 68 -4.03 3.99 13.74
C VAL A 68 -4.29 4.90 14.94
N ALA A 69 -5.51 5.41 15.10
CA ALA A 69 -5.87 6.27 16.21
C ALA A 69 -5.64 5.55 17.56
N GLY A 70 -4.85 6.15 18.44
CA GLY A 70 -4.50 5.57 19.74
C GLY A 70 -3.38 4.53 19.72
N SER A 71 -2.76 4.26 18.56
CA SER A 71 -1.54 3.44 18.50
C SER A 71 -0.37 4.15 19.17
N LYS A 72 0.38 3.43 20.01
CA LYS A 72 1.51 3.95 20.80
C LYS A 72 2.86 3.79 20.10
N SER A 73 2.94 2.95 19.07
CA SER A 73 4.17 2.67 18.33
C SER A 73 3.87 2.42 16.86
N ASP A 74 4.86 2.63 15.98
CA ASP A 74 4.72 2.33 14.55
C ASP A 74 4.44 0.85 14.30
N ARG A 75 5.01 -0.05 15.12
CA ARG A 75 4.68 -1.47 15.09
C ARG A 75 3.19 -1.74 15.26
N GLU A 76 2.54 -1.05 16.20
CA GLU A 76 1.10 -1.14 16.41
C GLU A 76 0.32 -0.54 15.23
N ARG A 77 0.78 0.61 14.69
CA ARG A 77 0.18 1.24 13.50
C ARG A 77 0.18 0.29 12.30
N VAL A 78 1.32 -0.33 12.03
CA VAL A 78 1.51 -1.30 10.94
C VAL A 78 0.61 -2.51 11.13
N GLY A 79 0.61 -3.11 12.34
CA GLY A 79 -0.24 -4.26 12.65
C GLY A 79 -1.73 -3.96 12.46
N ARG A 80 -2.21 -2.82 12.96
CA ARG A 80 -3.61 -2.40 12.79
C ARG A 80 -3.99 -2.17 11.32
N LEU A 81 -3.13 -1.52 10.54
CA LEU A 81 -3.38 -1.31 9.11
C LEU A 81 -3.40 -2.63 8.35
N PHE A 82 -2.48 -3.53 8.66
CA PHE A 82 -2.43 -4.84 8.03
C PHE A 82 -3.71 -5.64 8.30
N TYR A 83 -4.13 -5.75 9.56
CA TYR A 83 -5.37 -6.44 9.91
C TYR A 83 -6.62 -5.73 9.38
N TYR A 84 -6.60 -4.40 9.28
CA TYR A 84 -7.68 -3.67 8.63
C TYR A 84 -7.83 -4.11 7.18
N VAL A 85 -6.73 -4.16 6.41
CA VAL A 85 -6.78 -4.61 5.01
C VAL A 85 -7.26 -6.05 4.91
N THR A 86 -6.67 -6.97 5.68
CA THR A 86 -6.97 -8.40 5.56
C THR A 86 -8.39 -8.76 6.04
N ARG A 87 -8.95 -7.96 6.96
CA ARG A 87 -10.33 -8.12 7.44
C ARG A 87 -11.39 -7.52 6.51
N ASN A 88 -11.05 -6.48 5.74
CA ASN A 88 -12.02 -5.79 4.88
C ASN A 88 -11.93 -6.20 3.41
N ILE A 89 -10.84 -6.84 2.98
CA ILE A 89 -10.68 -7.34 1.61
C ILE A 89 -10.76 -8.86 1.64
N VAL A 90 -11.85 -9.43 1.12
CA VAL A 90 -12.00 -10.88 0.92
C VAL A 90 -10.97 -11.36 -0.09
N LEU A 91 -10.25 -12.44 0.26
CA LEU A 91 -9.25 -13.03 -0.62
C LEU A 91 -9.95 -13.76 -1.76
N ARG A 92 -9.57 -13.44 -2.99
CA ARG A 92 -9.97 -14.14 -4.21
C ARG A 92 -8.74 -14.72 -4.90
N THR A 93 -8.95 -15.79 -5.65
CA THR A 93 -7.93 -16.33 -6.54
C THR A 93 -7.68 -15.39 -7.71
N ASP A 94 -6.50 -15.48 -8.34
CA ASP A 94 -6.18 -14.67 -9.52
C ASP A 94 -7.13 -14.94 -10.70
N ASP A 95 -7.71 -16.15 -10.77
CA ASP A 95 -8.69 -16.52 -11.77
C ASP A 95 -10.06 -15.85 -11.56
N GLU A 96 -10.40 -15.54 -10.31
CA GLU A 96 -11.62 -14.80 -9.95
C GLU A 96 -11.45 -13.28 -10.16
N THR A 97 -10.23 -12.74 -10.07
CA THR A 97 -9.91 -11.31 -10.19
C THR A 97 -9.49 -10.89 -11.61
N LYS A 98 -10.28 -11.26 -12.62
CA LYS A 98 -9.95 -11.03 -14.05
C LYS A 98 -9.84 -9.56 -14.45
N LEU A 99 -10.52 -8.66 -13.73
CA LEU A 99 -10.48 -7.23 -13.99
C LEU A 99 -9.54 -6.57 -12.98
N PRO A 100 -8.39 -6.00 -13.41
CA PRO A 100 -7.53 -5.28 -12.51
C PRO A 100 -8.25 -4.04 -11.99
N LEU A 101 -8.53 -4.02 -10.70
CA LEU A 101 -9.17 -2.91 -10.03
C LEU A 101 -8.11 -1.93 -9.51
N ALA A 102 -8.39 -0.63 -9.63
CA ALA A 102 -7.60 0.36 -8.92
C ALA A 102 -7.79 0.18 -7.40
N PRO A 103 -6.82 0.58 -6.56
CA PRO A 103 -6.90 0.38 -5.11
C PRO A 103 -8.17 0.91 -4.44
N PHE A 104 -8.69 2.05 -4.90
CA PHE A 104 -9.98 2.56 -4.44
C PHE A 104 -11.14 1.59 -4.76
N GLY A 105 -11.15 1.01 -5.97
CA GLY A 105 -12.15 0.01 -6.37
C GLY A 105 -12.08 -1.27 -5.54
N ILE A 106 -10.87 -1.79 -5.30
CA ILE A 106 -10.62 -2.95 -4.42
C ILE A 106 -11.25 -2.71 -3.05
N ALA A 107 -11.01 -1.54 -2.47
CA ALA A 107 -11.50 -1.25 -1.13
C ALA A 107 -13.00 -0.93 -1.06
N MET A 108 -13.61 -0.43 -2.13
CA MET A 108 -15.06 -0.25 -2.19
C MET A 108 -15.81 -1.57 -2.38
N LEU A 109 -15.25 -2.48 -3.18
CA LEU A 109 -15.84 -3.80 -3.43
C LEU A 109 -15.54 -4.79 -2.30
N GLY A 110 -14.46 -4.57 -1.56
CA GLY A 110 -14.08 -5.41 -0.42
C GLY A 110 -13.59 -6.79 -0.86
N GLU A 111 -13.08 -6.94 -2.08
CA GLU A 111 -12.52 -8.19 -2.58
C GLU A 111 -11.31 -7.94 -3.49
N GLY A 112 -10.36 -8.89 -3.48
CA GLY A 112 -9.13 -8.81 -4.27
C GLY A 112 -8.20 -9.98 -3.97
N ASN A 113 -7.14 -10.12 -4.75
CA ASN A 113 -6.14 -11.15 -4.55
C ASN A 113 -5.05 -10.72 -3.54
N ALA A 114 -4.05 -11.58 -3.33
CA ALA A 114 -2.95 -11.30 -2.41
C ALA A 114 -2.13 -10.05 -2.83
N ARG A 115 -1.97 -9.82 -4.13
CA ARG A 115 -1.29 -8.63 -4.67
C ARG A 115 -2.08 -7.35 -4.38
N ASP A 116 -3.40 -7.41 -4.51
CA ASP A 116 -4.30 -6.28 -4.21
C ASP A 116 -4.23 -5.89 -2.73
N ARG A 117 -4.31 -6.87 -1.83
CA ARG A 117 -4.12 -6.65 -0.38
C ARG A 117 -2.75 -6.05 -0.08
N ALA A 118 -1.68 -6.56 -0.70
CA ALA A 118 -0.33 -6.05 -0.50
C ALA A 118 -0.19 -4.59 -0.90
N TRP A 119 -0.63 -4.22 -2.10
CA TRP A 119 -0.54 -2.84 -2.58
C TRP A 119 -1.44 -1.89 -1.81
N LEU A 120 -2.62 -2.34 -1.37
CA LEU A 120 -3.48 -1.53 -0.52
C LEU A 120 -2.80 -1.24 0.83
N PHE A 121 -2.19 -2.25 1.43
CA PHE A 121 -1.43 -2.11 2.67
C PHE A 121 -0.23 -1.17 2.50
N VAL A 122 0.59 -1.34 1.46
CA VAL A 122 1.74 -0.47 1.17
C VAL A 122 1.31 0.99 0.96
N ASN A 123 0.19 1.23 0.25
CA ASN A 123 -0.29 2.59 0.04
C ASN A 123 -0.80 3.27 1.33
N LEU A 124 -1.38 2.50 2.25
CA LEU A 124 -1.75 3.00 3.58
C LEU A 124 -0.50 3.35 4.42
N LEU A 125 0.52 2.49 4.40
CA LEU A 125 1.79 2.74 5.08
C LEU A 125 2.51 3.98 4.55
N ARG A 126 2.45 4.21 3.24
CA ARG A 126 3.01 5.41 2.59
C ARG A 126 2.44 6.71 3.16
N GLN A 127 1.16 6.75 3.55
CA GLN A 127 0.57 7.93 4.18
C GLN A 127 1.14 8.22 5.57
N LEU A 128 1.67 7.19 6.24
CA LEU A 128 2.33 7.30 7.53
C LEU A 128 3.84 7.52 7.41
N ARG A 129 4.36 7.65 6.19
CA ARG A 129 5.81 7.68 5.88
C ARG A 129 6.55 6.47 6.45
N ILE A 130 5.90 5.31 6.43
CA ILE A 130 6.51 4.02 6.78
C ILE A 130 6.86 3.32 5.49
N ASP A 131 8.15 3.06 5.31
CA ASP A 131 8.66 2.42 4.10
C ASP A 131 8.32 0.93 4.09
N ALA A 132 7.88 0.46 2.92
CA ALA A 132 7.56 -0.93 2.72
C ALA A 132 7.89 -1.37 1.28
N VAL A 133 8.19 -2.64 1.14
CA VAL A 133 8.52 -3.29 -0.13
C VAL A 133 7.67 -4.54 -0.31
N VAL A 134 7.28 -4.79 -1.55
CA VAL A 134 6.65 -6.05 -1.94
C VAL A 134 7.75 -7.02 -2.37
N LEU A 135 7.77 -8.20 -1.77
CA LEU A 135 8.77 -9.23 -2.00
C LEU A 135 8.10 -10.40 -2.71
N GLN A 136 8.65 -10.78 -3.86
CA GLN A 136 8.33 -12.06 -4.49
C GLN A 136 9.22 -13.13 -3.86
N VAL A 137 8.60 -14.20 -3.39
CA VAL A 137 9.29 -15.37 -2.83
C VAL A 137 9.11 -16.51 -3.81
N ASP A 138 10.20 -17.21 -4.14
CA ASP A 138 10.18 -18.37 -5.03
C ASP A 138 10.16 -19.69 -4.23
N GLU A 139 10.90 -19.75 -3.12
CA GLU A 139 10.97 -20.90 -2.20
C GLU A 139 10.82 -20.47 -0.74
N PRO A 140 10.21 -21.27 0.16
CA PRO A 140 9.71 -22.64 -0.06
C PRO A 140 8.32 -22.72 -0.72
N SER A 141 7.63 -21.60 -0.87
CA SER A 141 6.40 -21.50 -1.65
C SER A 141 6.41 -20.21 -2.46
N SER A 142 5.99 -20.31 -3.72
CA SER A 142 5.83 -19.16 -4.59
C SER A 142 4.74 -18.26 -4.00
N GLY A 143 5.09 -17.04 -3.62
CA GLY A 143 4.18 -16.18 -2.89
C GLY A 143 4.65 -14.74 -2.84
N LEU A 144 3.78 -13.88 -2.33
CA LEU A 144 4.03 -12.45 -2.21
C LEU A 144 4.03 -12.10 -0.72
N LEU A 145 5.10 -11.46 -0.25
CA LEU A 145 5.18 -10.90 1.10
C LEU A 145 5.27 -9.38 1.04
N VAL A 146 4.93 -8.75 2.15
CA VAL A 146 5.23 -7.33 2.38
C VAL A 146 6.28 -7.21 3.47
N GLY A 147 7.42 -6.63 3.13
CA GLY A 147 8.46 -6.25 4.07
C GLY A 147 8.27 -4.80 4.49
N VAL A 148 8.11 -4.55 5.78
CA VAL A 148 7.95 -3.20 6.36
C VAL A 148 9.18 -2.81 7.14
N LEU A 149 9.79 -1.67 6.82
CA LEU A 149 10.97 -1.18 7.51
C LEU A 149 10.57 -0.56 8.86
N LEU A 150 10.94 -1.22 9.95
CA LEU A 150 10.66 -0.81 11.33
C LEU A 150 11.90 -1.00 12.19
N ASP A 151 12.23 -0.01 13.02
CA ASP A 151 13.32 -0.07 14.00
C ASP A 151 14.67 -0.53 13.38
N GLY A 152 14.93 -0.18 12.12
CA GLY A 152 16.13 -0.57 11.38
C GLY A 152 16.13 -2.01 10.82
N GLY A 153 15.01 -2.73 10.89
CA GLY A 153 14.85 -4.08 10.34
C GLY A 153 13.61 -4.21 9.44
N ILE A 154 13.57 -5.27 8.63
CA ILE A 154 12.46 -5.54 7.71
C ILE A 154 11.52 -6.56 8.34
N CYS A 155 10.37 -6.13 8.84
CA CYS A 155 9.31 -7.00 9.39
C CYS A 155 8.46 -7.60 8.26
N LEU A 156 8.17 -8.90 8.31
CA LEU A 156 7.51 -9.61 7.21
C LEU A 156 6.03 -9.89 7.48
N TYR A 157 5.21 -9.67 6.45
CA TYR A 157 3.76 -9.85 6.47
C TYR A 157 3.28 -10.63 5.25
N ASP A 158 2.36 -11.59 5.45
CA ASP A 158 1.77 -12.40 4.39
C ASP A 158 0.34 -11.93 4.08
N PRO A 159 0.11 -11.21 2.96
CA PRO A 159 -1.20 -10.73 2.55
C PRO A 159 -2.19 -11.83 2.12
N ALA A 160 -1.70 -13.02 1.72
CA ALA A 160 -2.57 -14.15 1.38
C ALA A 160 -3.16 -14.76 2.65
N LEU A 161 -2.31 -15.15 3.60
CA LEU A 161 -2.76 -15.68 4.90
C LEU A 161 -3.41 -14.62 5.78
N GLY A 162 -3.11 -13.34 5.52
CA GLY A 162 -3.57 -12.23 6.33
C GLY A 162 -2.95 -12.17 7.71
N LEU A 163 -1.74 -12.74 7.87
CA LEU A 163 -1.00 -12.84 9.12
C LEU A 163 0.43 -12.31 8.93
N PRO A 164 1.05 -11.71 9.98
CA PRO A 164 2.48 -11.50 9.97
C PRO A 164 3.23 -12.83 10.05
N ILE A 165 4.46 -12.88 9.55
CA ILE A 165 5.36 -14.00 9.86
C ILE A 165 5.73 -13.87 11.33
N PHE A 166 5.34 -14.81 12.19
CA PHE A 166 5.54 -14.66 13.64
C PHE A 166 6.99 -14.87 14.06
N ALA A 167 7.48 -14.01 14.95
CA ALA A 167 8.71 -14.29 15.69
C ALA A 167 8.48 -15.36 16.76
N GLU A 168 9.48 -16.21 17.04
CA GLU A 168 9.36 -17.35 17.98
C GLU A 168 8.87 -16.98 19.39
N LYS A 169 9.17 -15.76 19.85
CA LYS A 169 8.87 -15.29 21.21
C LYS A 169 8.05 -14.00 21.20
N ALA A 170 6.89 -14.02 20.57
CA ALA A 170 6.00 -12.88 20.65
C ALA A 170 4.96 -13.05 21.76
N GLU A 171 5.06 -12.23 22.82
CA GLU A 171 3.94 -12.02 23.73
C GLU A 171 2.78 -11.37 22.98
N ALA A 172 1.56 -11.86 23.23
CA ALA A 172 0.36 -11.28 22.64
C ALA A 172 0.14 -9.88 23.22
N THR A 173 0.42 -8.84 22.42
CA THR A 173 0.03 -7.47 22.78
C THR A 173 -1.42 -7.22 22.41
N SER A 174 -2.15 -6.51 23.27
CA SER A 174 -3.59 -6.25 23.15
C SER A 174 -3.99 -5.80 21.73
N GLY A 175 -4.64 -6.70 20.98
CA GLY A 175 -5.22 -6.44 19.65
C GLY A 175 -4.42 -6.92 18.44
N VAL A 176 -3.16 -7.31 18.60
CA VAL A 176 -2.32 -7.91 17.53
C VAL A 176 -1.71 -9.18 18.12
N THR A 177 -2.22 -10.34 17.71
CA THR A 177 -1.63 -11.62 18.10
C THR A 177 -0.24 -11.67 17.49
N GLY A 178 0.82 -11.57 18.29
CA GLY A 178 2.20 -11.80 17.87
C GLY A 178 2.92 -10.63 17.16
N ARG A 179 4.24 -10.61 17.31
CA ARG A 179 5.17 -9.66 16.67
C ARG A 179 5.62 -10.26 15.35
N ALA A 180 5.59 -9.45 14.28
CA ALA A 180 6.21 -9.79 13.01
C ALA A 180 7.72 -10.04 13.18
N ALA A 181 8.18 -11.18 12.69
CA ALA A 181 9.57 -11.55 12.56
C ALA A 181 10.25 -10.63 11.55
N THR A 182 11.49 -10.28 11.86
CA THR A 182 12.34 -9.55 10.94
C THR A 182 12.99 -10.50 9.93
N TRP A 183 13.36 -10.00 8.77
CA TRP A 183 14.14 -10.74 7.77
C TRP A 183 15.40 -11.38 8.38
N ALA A 184 16.08 -10.67 9.29
CA ALA A 184 17.26 -11.19 9.99
C ALA A 184 16.95 -12.37 10.93
N GLU A 185 15.73 -12.44 11.49
CA GLU A 185 15.29 -13.57 12.32
C GLU A 185 14.89 -14.75 11.46
N VAL A 186 14.16 -14.50 10.38
CA VAL A 186 13.71 -15.56 9.46
C VAL A 186 14.87 -16.19 8.70
N THR A 187 15.89 -15.42 8.33
CA THR A 187 17.13 -15.97 7.73
C THR A 187 17.92 -16.83 8.71
N ARG A 188 17.89 -16.52 10.02
CA ARG A 188 18.52 -17.35 11.06
C ARG A 188 17.73 -18.61 11.38
N ASN A 189 16.40 -18.56 11.26
CA ASN A 189 15.53 -19.71 11.41
C ASN A 189 14.54 -19.83 10.23
N PRO A 190 14.94 -20.50 9.13
CA PRO A 190 14.08 -20.70 7.97
C PRO A 190 12.77 -21.44 8.27
N LYS A 191 12.65 -22.14 9.41
CA LYS A 191 11.40 -22.80 9.83
C LYS A 191 10.27 -21.79 10.08
N LEU A 192 10.57 -20.51 10.29
CA LEU A 192 9.54 -19.47 10.41
C LEU A 192 8.75 -19.28 9.11
N PHE A 193 9.30 -19.69 7.96
CA PHE A 193 8.56 -19.75 6.70
C PHE A 193 7.63 -20.97 6.57
N ALA A 194 7.61 -21.90 7.54
CA ALA A 194 6.71 -23.06 7.48
C ALA A 194 5.23 -22.66 7.38
N VAL A 195 4.87 -21.48 7.89
CA VAL A 195 3.54 -20.89 7.76
C VAL A 195 3.17 -20.61 6.29
N LEU A 196 4.15 -20.33 5.42
CA LEU A 196 3.92 -20.11 3.98
C LEU A 196 3.64 -21.39 3.20
N ALA A 197 4.02 -22.56 3.74
CA ALA A 197 3.89 -23.83 3.03
C ALA A 197 2.45 -24.36 3.01
N THR A 198 1.57 -23.87 3.90
CA THR A 198 0.17 -24.31 4.01
C THR A 198 -0.76 -23.71 2.95
N ALA A 199 -0.31 -22.73 2.15
CA ALA A 199 -1.13 -22.05 1.14
C ALA A 199 -1.42 -22.91 -0.13
N LYS A 200 -0.89 -24.13 -0.23
CA LYS A 200 -1.09 -25.02 -1.38
C LYS A 200 -2.41 -25.79 -1.38
N ASP A 201 -3.11 -25.85 -0.24
CA ASP A 201 -4.27 -26.75 -0.05
C ASP A 201 -5.62 -26.01 0.02
N SER A 202 -5.77 -24.85 -0.61
CA SER A 202 -7.04 -24.10 -0.65
C SER A 202 -7.37 -23.56 -2.04
#